data_AF-A0A379TJT5-F1
#
_entry.id   AF-A0A379TJT5-F1
#
_cell.length_a   1.000
_cell.length_b   1.000
_cell.length_c   1.000
_cell.angle_alpha   90.00
_cell.angle_beta   90.00
_cell.angle_gamma   90.00
#
_symmetry.space_group_name_H-M   'P 1'
#
loop_
_entity.id
_entity.type
_entity.pdbx_description
1 polymer ?
#
loop_
_entity_poly.entity_id
_entity_poly.type
_entity_poly.pdbx_seq_one_letter_code
_entity_poly.pdbx_strand_id
1 'polypeptide(L)'
;MSTLPAWTRRGKIDPIPHPYGEDLPCADNKPVAPKKQEAKAITVQPPRPKPWEKTYILLPSFEKVKGDKVLYAHASRILHHETNPGCARALMQKHGDRYVWINPPAIPLSHRRDG
;
A
#
# COMPACT_ATOMS: atom_id res chain seq x y z
N MET A 1 -28.23 -21.50 -34.49
CA MET A 1 -28.53 -21.34 -33.05
C MET A 1 -27.30 -21.81 -32.27
N SER A 2 -26.43 -20.91 -31.83
CA SER A 2 -25.25 -21.25 -31.03
C SER A 2 -25.41 -20.60 -29.66
N THR A 3 -25.56 -21.42 -28.63
CA THR A 3 -25.69 -21.02 -27.23
C THR A 3 -24.29 -20.86 -26.63
N LEU A 4 -23.88 -19.62 -26.38
CA LEU A 4 -22.61 -19.32 -25.73
C LEU A 4 -22.61 -19.74 -24.24
N PRO A 5 -21.46 -20.17 -23.67
CA PRO A 5 -21.35 -20.64 -22.30
C PRO A 5 -21.57 -19.53 -21.25
N ALA A 6 -22.07 -19.92 -20.07
CA ALA A 6 -22.59 -19.04 -19.02
C ALA A 6 -21.58 -18.01 -18.45
N TRP A 7 -20.28 -18.24 -18.60
CA TRP A 7 -19.22 -17.34 -18.12
C TRP A 7 -19.11 -16.01 -18.90
N THR A 8 -19.72 -15.91 -20.09
CA THR A 8 -19.72 -14.67 -20.90
C THR A 8 -20.73 -13.62 -20.40
N ARG A 9 -21.59 -13.97 -19.43
CA ARG A 9 -22.57 -13.03 -18.87
C ARG A 9 -21.89 -12.21 -17.76
N ARG A 10 -21.33 -11.05 -18.10
CA ARG A 10 -20.86 -10.08 -17.08
C ARG A 10 -22.03 -9.82 -16.12
N GLY A 11 -21.83 -10.13 -14.84
CA GLY A 11 -22.82 -9.87 -13.79
C GLY A 11 -23.22 -8.40 -13.80
N LYS A 12 -24.49 -8.12 -13.48
CA LYS A 12 -24.93 -6.74 -13.26
C LYS A 12 -24.11 -6.18 -12.10
N ILE A 13 -23.40 -5.10 -12.33
CA ILE A 13 -22.72 -4.34 -11.27
C ILE A 13 -23.79 -3.55 -10.55
N ASP A 14 -23.96 -3.83 -9.25
CA ASP A 14 -24.82 -3.00 -8.41
C ASP A 14 -24.25 -1.58 -8.34
N PRO A 15 -25.08 -0.54 -8.46
CA PRO A 15 -24.63 0.84 -8.34
C PRO A 15 -23.93 1.02 -7.00
N ILE A 16 -22.74 1.64 -7.03
CA ILE A 16 -22.05 2.05 -5.80
C ILE A 16 -22.98 3.05 -5.09
N PRO A 17 -23.42 2.79 -3.85
CA PRO A 17 -24.25 3.72 -3.12
C PRO A 17 -23.51 5.05 -2.99
N HIS A 18 -24.14 6.15 -3.44
CA HIS A 18 -23.56 7.47 -3.28
C HIS A 18 -23.42 7.79 -1.78
N PRO A 19 -22.28 8.34 -1.34
CA PRO A 19 -22.01 8.61 0.08
C PRO A 19 -22.92 9.69 0.70
N TYR A 20 -23.67 10.41 -0.14
CA TYR A 20 -24.71 11.36 0.24
C TYR A 20 -26.04 10.83 -0.33
N GLY A 21 -26.62 9.83 0.33
CA GLY A 21 -27.94 9.32 -0.04
C GLY A 21 -29.02 10.41 0.10
N GLU A 22 -30.14 10.24 -0.59
CA GLU A 22 -31.32 11.11 -0.51
C GLU A 22 -31.97 11.10 0.90
N ASP A 23 -31.61 10.13 1.75
CA ASP A 23 -32.04 9.99 3.15
C ASP A 23 -31.18 10.84 4.11
N LEU A 24 -30.86 12.08 3.73
CA LEU A 24 -30.21 13.02 4.63
C LEU A 24 -31.24 13.51 5.66
N PRO A 25 -30.94 13.49 6.97
CA PRO A 25 -31.82 13.99 8.03
C PRO A 25 -32.01 15.52 7.99
N CYS A 26 -31.53 16.18 6.93
CA CYS A 26 -31.65 17.62 6.71
C CYS A 26 -32.90 18.02 5.91
N ALA A 27 -33.70 17.07 5.40
CA ALA A 27 -34.98 17.38 4.76
C ALA A 27 -36.05 17.82 5.77
N ASP A 28 -35.93 17.41 7.03
CA ASP A 28 -36.79 17.86 8.12
C ASP A 28 -36.04 18.82 9.04
N ASN A 29 -36.51 20.06 9.13
CA ASN A 29 -36.07 21.07 10.11
C ASN A 29 -36.47 20.68 11.55
N LYS A 30 -36.05 19.50 12.03
CA LYS A 30 -36.08 19.18 13.46
C LYS A 30 -34.68 19.43 14.04
N PRO A 31 -34.57 20.23 15.11
CA PRO A 31 -33.27 20.47 15.74
C PRO A 31 -32.78 19.16 16.36
N VAL A 32 -31.80 18.53 15.71
CA VAL A 32 -31.08 17.39 16.27
C VAL A 32 -30.10 17.96 17.28
N ALA A 33 -30.38 17.74 18.57
CA ALA A 33 -29.49 18.18 19.64
C ALA A 33 -28.08 17.59 19.42
N PRO A 34 -27.01 18.41 19.53
CA PRO A 34 -25.66 17.93 19.30
C PRO A 34 -25.31 16.89 20.36
N LYS A 35 -25.02 15.67 19.93
CA LYS A 35 -24.48 14.63 20.82
C LYS A 35 -23.14 15.14 21.36
N LYS A 36 -23.12 15.47 22.65
CA LYS A 36 -21.93 15.90 23.38
C LYS A 36 -20.91 14.77 23.33
N GLN A 37 -19.93 14.88 22.44
CA GLN A 37 -18.84 13.91 22.35
C GLN A 37 -17.95 14.09 23.57
N GLU A 38 -18.04 13.15 24.51
CA GLU A 38 -17.14 13.12 25.66
C GLU A 38 -15.71 12.88 25.17
N ALA A 39 -14.78 13.71 25.64
CA ALA A 39 -13.38 13.68 25.24
C ALA A 39 -12.74 12.38 25.74
N LYS A 40 -12.55 11.41 24.84
CA LYS A 40 -11.72 10.22 25.11
C LYS A 40 -10.26 10.66 25.18
N ALA A 41 -9.63 10.42 26.33
CA ALA A 41 -8.20 10.60 26.50
C ALA A 41 -7.44 9.74 25.47
N ILE A 42 -6.58 10.37 24.67
CA ILE A 42 -5.75 9.70 23.67
C ILE A 42 -4.58 9.06 24.41
N THR A 43 -4.64 7.76 24.65
CA THR A 43 -3.51 7.02 25.21
C THR A 43 -2.44 6.84 24.14
N VAL A 44 -1.24 7.36 24.36
CA VAL A 44 -0.10 7.17 23.44
C VAL A 44 0.32 5.70 23.51
N GLN A 45 0.03 4.95 22.46
CA GLN A 45 0.54 3.58 22.34
C GLN A 45 2.01 3.60 21.94
N PRO A 46 2.83 2.67 22.47
CA PRO A 46 4.20 2.51 22.02
C PRO A 46 4.25 2.20 20.52
N PRO A 47 5.31 2.62 19.82
CA PRO A 47 5.47 2.33 18.40
C PRO A 47 5.46 0.82 18.18
N ARG A 48 4.63 0.36 17.24
CA ARG A 48 4.57 -1.07 16.90
C ARG A 48 5.93 -1.52 16.38
N PRO A 49 6.40 -2.72 16.78
CA PRO A 49 7.63 -3.26 16.21
C PRO A 49 7.49 -3.35 14.69
N LYS A 50 8.56 -3.01 13.98
CA LYS A 50 8.65 -3.03 12.53
C LYS A 50 9.41 -4.29 12.08
N PRO A 51 8.78 -5.48 12.03
CA PRO A 51 9.48 -6.73 11.72
C PRO A 51 10.14 -6.74 10.34
N TRP A 52 9.68 -5.87 9.43
CA TRP A 52 10.25 -5.71 8.10
C TRP A 52 11.69 -5.15 8.08
N GLU A 53 12.17 -4.53 9.16
CA GLU A 53 13.57 -4.06 9.26
C GLU A 53 14.59 -5.20 9.16
N LYS A 54 14.23 -6.40 9.62
CA LYS A 54 15.10 -7.59 9.58
C LYS A 54 14.81 -8.51 8.38
N THR A 55 13.92 -8.09 7.48
CA THR A 55 13.43 -8.96 6.39
C THR A 55 13.80 -8.38 5.04
N TYR A 56 14.49 -9.17 4.21
CA TYR A 56 14.81 -8.78 2.84
C TYR A 56 13.70 -9.18 1.85
N ILE A 57 13.73 -8.60 0.65
CA ILE A 57 12.87 -8.97 -0.47
C ILE A 57 13.73 -9.57 -1.57
N LEU A 58 13.35 -10.77 -2.04
CA LEU A 58 13.99 -11.40 -3.19
C LEU A 58 13.30 -10.92 -4.47
N LEU A 59 14.03 -10.19 -5.30
CA LEU A 59 13.59 -9.77 -6.63
C LEU A 59 13.69 -10.94 -7.62
N PRO A 60 12.87 -10.92 -8.70
CA PRO A 60 13.04 -11.84 -9.81
C PRO A 60 14.47 -11.78 -10.37
N SER A 61 15.03 -12.93 -10.78
CA SER A 61 16.38 -12.98 -11.33
C SER A 61 16.52 -12.13 -12.58
N PHE A 62 17.71 -11.56 -12.79
CA PHE A 62 17.97 -10.69 -13.93
C PHE A 62 17.62 -11.35 -15.28
N GLU A 63 17.94 -12.64 -15.43
CA GLU A 63 17.64 -13.43 -16.63
C GLU A 63 16.14 -13.47 -16.94
N LYS A 64 15.29 -13.60 -15.92
CA LYS A 64 13.83 -13.61 -16.07
C LYS A 64 13.31 -12.22 -16.41
N VAL A 65 13.84 -11.19 -15.77
CA VAL A 65 13.47 -9.79 -16.01
C VAL A 65 13.86 -9.31 -17.41
N LYS A 66 14.99 -9.80 -17.93
CA LYS A 66 15.46 -9.47 -19.29
C LYS A 66 14.51 -9.98 -20.38
N GLY A 67 13.88 -11.14 -20.17
CA GLY A 67 12.99 -11.76 -21.15
C GLY A 67 11.53 -11.33 -21.04
N ASP A 68 11.08 -10.87 -19.87
CA ASP A 68 9.66 -10.59 -19.60
C ASP A 68 9.42 -9.16 -19.10
N LYS A 69 8.67 -8.39 -19.90
CA LYS A 69 8.29 -7.00 -19.59
C LYS A 69 7.40 -6.89 -18.34
N VAL A 70 6.59 -7.89 -18.05
CA VAL A 70 5.70 -7.91 -16.88
C VAL A 70 6.52 -8.08 -15.60
N LEU A 71 7.50 -9.00 -15.61
CA LEU A 71 8.41 -9.17 -14.49
C LEU A 71 9.30 -7.96 -14.27
N TYR A 72 9.72 -7.28 -15.35
CA TYR A 72 10.40 -5.99 -15.25
C TYR A 72 9.53 -4.93 -14.59
N ALA A 73 8.27 -4.78 -15.02
CA ALA A 73 7.35 -3.82 -14.39
C ALA A 73 7.12 -4.13 -12.91
N HIS A 74 6.98 -5.41 -12.56
CA HIS A 74 6.81 -5.83 -11.16
C HIS A 74 8.05 -5.56 -10.31
N ALA A 75 9.24 -5.94 -10.80
CA ALA A 75 10.50 -5.69 -10.11
C ALA A 75 10.76 -4.17 -9.94
N SER A 76 10.48 -3.39 -10.99
CA SER A 76 10.59 -1.93 -10.97
C SER A 76 9.65 -1.32 -9.94
N ARG A 77 8.38 -1.78 -9.87
CA ARG A 77 7.43 -1.30 -8.86
C ARG A 77 7.92 -1.54 -7.44
N ILE A 78 8.46 -2.73 -7.15
CA ILE A 78 9.04 -3.04 -5.83
C ILE A 78 10.20 -2.09 -5.55
N LEU A 79 11.17 -1.97 -6.47
CA LEU A 79 12.33 -1.11 -6.30
C LEU A 79 11.94 0.34 -5.96
N HIS A 80 10.95 0.90 -6.67
CA HIS A 80 10.50 2.26 -6.44
C HIS A 80 9.84 2.44 -5.06
N HIS A 81 9.08 1.46 -4.57
CA HIS A 81 8.47 1.52 -3.25
C HIS A 81 9.50 1.43 -2.12
N GLU A 82 10.58 0.68 -2.34
CA GLU A 82 11.65 0.49 -1.35
C GLU A 82 12.66 1.65 -1.30
N THR A 83 12.52 2.68 -2.15
CA THR A 83 13.35 3.90 -2.08
C THR A 83 12.97 4.83 -0.91
N ASN A 84 11.84 4.58 -0.23
CA ASN A 84 11.41 5.41 0.89
C ASN A 84 12.06 4.95 2.22
N PRO A 85 12.87 5.80 2.91
CA PRO A 85 13.56 5.42 4.16
C PRO A 85 12.62 5.00 5.30
N GLY A 86 11.33 5.34 5.24
CA GLY A 86 10.35 4.91 6.25
C GLY A 86 9.89 3.46 6.11
N CYS A 87 9.99 2.89 4.90
CA CYS A 87 9.47 1.56 4.55
C CYS A 87 10.50 0.66 3.86
N ALA A 88 11.70 1.17 3.60
CA ALA A 88 12.70 0.51 2.80
C ALA A 88 13.23 -0.78 3.45
N ARG A 89 13.34 -1.81 2.64
CA ARG A 89 13.87 -3.13 2.98
C ARG A 89 15.09 -3.43 2.12
N ALA A 90 15.94 -4.31 2.61
CA ALA A 90 17.06 -4.82 1.81
C ALA A 90 16.52 -5.61 0.61
N LEU A 91 17.00 -5.29 -0.59
CA LEU A 91 16.65 -6.01 -1.80
C LEU A 91 17.79 -6.95 -2.18
N MET A 92 17.44 -8.17 -2.55
CA MET A 92 18.39 -9.14 -3.09
C MET A 92 17.94 -9.56 -4.48
N GLN A 93 18.84 -9.53 -5.45
CA GLN A 93 18.57 -9.96 -6.82
C GLN A 93 19.60 -11.00 -7.28
N LYS A 94 19.13 -12.13 -7.81
CA LYS A 94 20.01 -13.16 -8.39
C LYS A 94 20.40 -12.79 -9.82
N HIS A 95 21.68 -12.91 -10.14
CA HIS A 95 22.26 -12.67 -11.45
C HIS A 95 23.27 -13.78 -11.79
N GLY A 96 22.83 -14.81 -12.51
CA GLY A 96 23.60 -16.05 -12.70
C GLY A 96 23.94 -16.70 -11.37
N ASP A 97 25.23 -16.92 -11.10
CA ASP A 97 25.73 -17.48 -9.83
C ASP A 97 26.01 -16.44 -8.74
N ARG A 98 25.74 -15.15 -9.00
CA ARG A 98 25.98 -14.06 -8.06
C ARG A 98 24.67 -13.47 -7.55
N TYR A 99 24.75 -12.89 -6.36
CA TYR A 99 23.65 -12.15 -5.75
C TYR A 99 24.06 -10.69 -5.60
N VAL A 100 23.17 -9.79 -6.02
CA VAL A 100 23.29 -8.35 -5.79
C VAL A 100 22.49 -8.02 -4.54
N TRP A 101 23.16 -7.44 -3.54
CA TRP A 101 22.56 -6.97 -2.31
C TRP A 101 22.46 -5.44 -2.33
N ILE A 102 21.26 -4.90 -2.13
CA ILE A 102 20.98 -3.47 -2.11
C ILE A 102 20.52 -3.11 -0.69
N ASN A 103 21.29 -2.25 -0.03
CA ASN A 103 20.95 -1.73 1.29
C ASN A 103 19.84 -0.66 1.17
N PRO A 104 18.82 -0.64 2.05
CA PRO A 104 17.89 0.47 2.12
C PRO A 104 18.61 1.82 2.30
N PRO A 105 18.02 2.93 1.82
CA PRO A 105 18.58 4.27 1.98
C PRO A 105 18.78 4.61 3.45
N ALA A 106 19.87 5.32 3.73
CA ALA A 106 20.16 5.78 5.08
C ALA A 106 19.11 6.80 5.55
N ILE A 107 18.78 6.75 6.84
CA ILE A 107 17.94 7.76 7.49
C ILE A 107 18.71 9.10 7.46
N PRO A 108 18.06 10.22 7.11
CA PRO A 108 18.72 11.52 7.10
C PRO A 108 19.30 11.86 8.47
N LEU A 109 20.50 12.44 8.48
CA LEU A 109 21.15 12.91 9.70
C LEU A 109 20.32 14.04 10.33
N SER A 110 20.09 13.97 11.63
CA SER A 110 19.53 15.10 12.38
C SER A 110 20.60 16.17 12.51
N HIS A 111 20.36 17.33 11.91
CA HIS A 111 21.18 18.52 12.19
C HIS A 111 20.88 18.97 13.61
N ARG A 112 21.63 18.46 14.60
CA ARG A 112 21.73 19.14 15.89
C ARG A 112 22.48 20.44 15.63
N ARG A 113 21.73 21.53 15.56
CA ARG A 113 22.31 22.87 15.54
C ARG A 113 22.73 23.14 16.98
N ASP A 114 23.94 22.70 17.35
CA ASP A 114 24.57 23.07 18.61
C ASP A 114 24.78 24.60 18.56
N GLY A 115 24.07 25.31 19.43
CA GLY A 115 24.14 26.76 19.62
C GLY A 115 24.73 27.10 20.96
#